data_AF-A0A316LZV8-F1
#
_entry.id   AF-A0A316LZV8-F1
#
_cell.length_a   1.000
_cell.length_b   1.000
_cell.length_c   1.000
_cell.angle_alpha   90.00
_cell.angle_beta   90.00
_cell.angle_gamma   90.00
#
_symmetry.space_group_name_H-M   'P 1'
#
loop_
_entity.id
_entity.type
_entity.pdbx_description
1 polymer ?
#
loop_
_entity_poly.entity_id
_entity_poly.type
_entity_poly.pdbx_seq_one_letter_code
_entity_poly.pdbx_strand_id
1 'polypeptide(L)' 'MRGREIYSMKKIKHVCCKCESDNIDVMSVREEIIEVEGKQIATASITYICTDCGSVEVENHYLYKMHSCQLVAD' A
#
# COMPACT_ATOMS: atom_id res chain seq x y z
N MET A 1 -13.47 -32.54 -0.48
CA MET A 1 -13.02 -31.51 0.48
C MET A 1 -12.21 -30.49 -0.31
N ARG A 2 -12.70 -29.27 -0.53
CA ARG A 2 -12.02 -28.26 -1.35
C ARG A 2 -10.89 -27.62 -0.55
N GLY A 3 -9.66 -27.71 -1.06
CA GLY A 3 -8.48 -27.08 -0.46
C GLY A 3 -8.66 -25.56 -0.41
N ARG A 4 -8.31 -24.95 0.72
CA ARG A 4 -8.23 -23.50 0.84
C ARG A 4 -6.90 -23.06 0.24
N GLU A 5 -6.94 -22.37 -0.89
CA GLU A 5 -5.79 -21.62 -1.39
C GLU A 5 -5.46 -20.54 -0.35
N ILE A 6 -4.34 -20.69 0.34
CA ILE A 6 -3.81 -19.65 1.23
C ILE A 6 -3.21 -18.59 0.29
N TYR A 7 -3.99 -17.56 -0.02
CA TYR A 7 -3.45 -16.34 -0.60
C TYR A 7 -2.39 -15.83 0.39
N SER A 8 -1.12 -15.94 0.01
CA SER A 8 -0.03 -15.28 0.73
C SER A 8 -0.27 -13.78 0.62
N MET A 9 -0.93 -13.21 1.63
CA MET A 9 -1.08 -11.78 1.76
C MET A 9 0.34 -11.22 1.81
N LYS A 10 0.80 -10.59 0.72
CA LYS A 10 2.00 -9.77 0.75
C LYS A 10 1.77 -8.73 1.84
N LYS A 11 2.35 -8.97 3.03
CA LYS A 11 2.36 -7.99 4.10
C LYS A 11 3.14 -6.79 3.56
N ILE A 12 2.52 -5.63 3.55
CA ILE A 12 3.25 -4.39 3.33
C ILE A 12 4.20 -4.26 4.53
N LYS A 13 5.50 -4.38 4.29
CA LYS A 13 6.50 -4.22 5.34
C LYS A 13 6.66 -2.72 5.57
N HIS A 14 6.27 -2.24 6.73
CA HIS A 14 6.43 -0.85 7.15
C HIS A 14 7.28 -0.81 8.43
N VAL A 15 8.16 0.18 8.55
CA VAL A 15 9.01 0.40 9.74
C VAL A 15 8.82 1.83 10.19
N CYS A 16 8.61 2.05 11.49
CA CYS A 16 8.39 3.38 12.02
C CYS A 16 9.62 4.26 11.82
N CYS A 17 9.45 5.43 11.20
CA CYS A 17 10.56 6.35 10.96
C CYS A 17 11.12 7.01 12.24
N LYS A 18 10.39 6.93 13.36
CA LYS A 18 10.78 7.56 14.64
C LYS A 18 11.51 6.65 15.61
N CYS A 19 11.13 5.37 15.67
CA CYS A 19 11.65 4.42 16.67
C CYS A 19 12.21 3.15 16.06
N GLU A 20 12.22 3.05 14.72
CA GLU A 20 12.74 1.90 13.96
C GLU A 20 12.06 0.55 14.26
N SER A 21 10.98 0.56 15.04
CA SER A 21 10.15 -0.61 15.29
C SER A 21 9.39 -1.03 14.03
N ASP A 22 9.24 -2.34 13.85
CA ASP A 22 8.39 -2.97 12.85
C ASP A 22 7.00 -3.36 13.39
N ASN A 23 6.70 -3.02 14.65
CA ASN A 23 5.37 -3.16 15.24
C ASN A 23 4.44 -2.04 14.74
N ILE A 24 3.92 -2.26 13.53
CA ILE A 24 3.06 -1.32 12.81
C ILE A 24 1.68 -1.94 12.58
N ASP A 25 0.64 -1.19 12.93
CA ASP A 25 -0.74 -1.49 12.57
C ASP A 25 -1.25 -0.55 11.47
N VAL A 26 -2.19 -1.06 10.66
CA VAL A 26 -2.91 -0.27 9.65
C VAL A 26 -4.17 0.29 10.30
N MET A 27 -4.21 1.60 10.48
CA MET A 27 -5.35 2.29 11.11
C MET A 27 -6.47 2.59 10.11
N SER A 28 -6.12 2.97 8.88
CA SER A 28 -7.08 3.35 7.84
C SER A 28 -6.53 3.10 6.45
N VAL A 29 -7.40 2.70 5.53
CA VAL A 29 -7.12 2.65 4.08
C VAL A 29 -8.23 3.43 3.37
N ARG A 30 -7.87 4.40 2.55
CA ARG A 30 -8.82 5.25 1.80
C ARG A 30 -8.44 5.28 0.33
N GLU A 31 -9.41 5.08 -0.54
CA GLU A 31 -9.22 5.31 -1.97
C GLU A 31 -9.43 6.80 -2.26
N GLU A 32 -8.50 7.39 -3.00
CA GLU A 32 -8.49 8.80 -3.36
C GLU A 32 -8.12 8.98 -4.83
N ILE A 33 -8.70 9.98 -5.49
CA ILE A 33 -8.34 10.38 -6.84
C ILE A 33 -7.52 11.65 -6.75
N ILE A 34 -6.26 11.60 -7.16
CA ILE A 34 -5.37 12.78 -7.22
C ILE A 34 -5.21 13.24 -8.68
N GLU A 35 -4.93 14.53 -8.87
CA GLU A 35 -4.63 15.10 -10.19
C GLU A 35 -3.11 15.32 -10.33
N VAL A 36 -2.50 14.69 -11.33
CA VAL A 36 -1.08 14.89 -11.69
C VAL A 36 -1.01 15.18 -13.18
N GLU A 37 -0.44 16.32 -13.55
CA GLU A 37 -0.29 16.74 -14.96
C GLU A 37 -1.61 16.70 -15.76
N GLY A 38 -2.72 17.09 -15.14
CA GLY A 38 -4.06 17.08 -15.75
C GLY A 38 -4.69 15.69 -15.90
N LYS A 39 -4.09 14.65 -15.32
CA LYS A 39 -4.64 13.29 -15.30
C LYS A 39 -5.15 12.94 -13.91
N GLN A 40 -6.33 12.35 -13.86
CA GLN A 40 -6.89 11.77 -12.63
C GLN A 40 -6.34 10.37 -12.40
N ILE A 41 -5.75 10.16 -11.23
CA ILE A 41 -5.07 8.92 -10.86
C ILE A 41 -5.68 8.39 -9.58
N ALA A 42 -6.17 7.15 -9.64
CA ALA A 42 -6.63 6.43 -8.47
C ALA A 42 -5.43 6.03 -7.59
N THR A 43 -5.54 6.32 -6.30
CA THR A 43 -4.55 6.06 -5.28
C THR A 43 -5.22 5.48 -4.04
N ALA A 44 -4.46 4.77 -3.22
CA ALA A 44 -4.85 4.37 -1.88
C ALA A 44 -3.93 5.05 -0.87
N SER A 45 -4.51 5.82 0.04
CA SER A 45 -3.83 6.35 1.20
C SER A 45 -3.95 5.34 2.34
N ILE A 46 -2.81 4.91 2.87
CA ILE A 46 -2.71 3.99 3.99
C ILE A 46 -2.15 4.75 5.19
N THR A 47 -2.89 4.77 6.28
CA THR A 47 -2.43 5.33 7.54
C THR A 47 -1.92 4.23 8.45
N TYR A 48 -0.63 4.30 8.78
CA TYR A 48 0.06 3.42 9.69
C TYR A 48 0.17 4.05 11.07
N ILE A 49 0.08 3.22 12.11
CA ILE A 49 0.37 3.60 13.49
C ILE A 49 1.39 2.63 14.07
N CYS A 50 2.47 3.18 14.64
CA CYS A 50 3.42 2.39 15.41
C CYS A 50 2.84 2.11 16.79
N THR A 51 2.69 0.82 17.14
CA THR A 51 2.12 0.43 18.44
C THR A 51 3.08 0.64 19.60
N ASP A 52 4.37 0.79 19.32
CA ASP A 52 5.40 0.97 20.36
C ASP A 52 5.56 2.44 20.78
N CYS A 53 5.61 3.36 19.82
CA CYS A 53 5.82 4.79 20.11
C CYS A 53 4.63 5.70 19.79
N GLY A 54 3.55 5.16 19.21
CA GLY A 54 2.34 5.91 18.86
C GLY A 54 2.50 6.87 17.67
N SER A 55 3.61 6.82 16.94
CA SER A 55 3.79 7.63 15.73
C SER A 55 2.80 7.22 14.65
N VAL A 56 2.27 8.21 13.94
CA VAL A 56 1.33 8.01 12.83
C VAL A 56 1.97 8.51 11.54
N GLU A 57 1.88 7.69 10.50
CA GLU A 57 2.46 7.94 9.18
C GLU A 57 1.41 7.65 8.10
N VAL A 58 1.44 8.42 7.01
CA VAL A 58 0.51 8.25 5.88
C VAL A 58 1.34 8.01 4.62
N GLU A 59 1.06 6.91 3.94
CA GLU A 59 1.69 6.55 2.67
C GLU A 59 0.63 6.47 1.56
N ASN A 60 0.95 7.00 0.38
CA ASN A 60 0.06 6.96 -0.78
C ASN A 60 0.62 5.98 -1.81
N HIS A 61 -0.19 4.99 -2.19
CA HIS A 61 0.12 4.01 -3.22
C HIS A 61 -0.74 4.24 -4.46
N TYR A 62 -0.13 4.21 -5.64
CA TYR A 62 -0.86 4.25 -6.89
C TYR A 62 -1.58 2.92 -7.14
N LEU A 63 -2.86 2.98 -7.54
CA LEU A 63 -3.70 1.80 -7.79
C LEU A 63 -3.66 1.32 -9.26
N TYR A 64 -2.65 1.70 -10.04
CA TYR A 64 -2.54 1.20 -11.42
C TYR A 64 -2.51 -0.33 -11.42
N LYS A 65 -3.49 -0.95 -12.08
CA LYS A 65 -3.34 -2.36 -12.47
C LYS A 65 -2.13 -2.41 -13.40
N MET A 66 -1.08 -3.13 -13.01
CA MET A 66 -0.06 -3.57 -13.97
C MET A 66 -0.75 -4.52 -14.96
N HIS A 67 -1.44 -3.98 -15.96
CA HIS A 67 -1.61 -4.70 -17.19
C HIS A 67 -0.19 -4.85 -17.71
N SER A 68 0.31 -6.09 -17.68
CA SER A 68 1.61 -6.46 -18.21
C SER A 68 1.78 -5.84 -19.59
N CYS A 69 2.53 -4.75 -19.68
CA CYS A 69 2.98 -4.22 -20.95
C CYS A 69 4.02 -5.24 -21.45
N GLN A 70 3.58 -6.22 -22.23
CA GLN A 70 4.48 -7.00 -23.04
C GLN A 70 5.02 -6.04 -24.09
N LEU A 71 6.24 -5.54 -23.86
CA LEU A 71 7.01 -4.89 -24.91
C LEU A 71 7.18 -5.95 -26.02
N VAL A 72 6.39 -5.84 -27.07
CA VAL A 72 6.68 -6.53 -28.33
C VAL A 72 7.90 -5.80 -28.87
N ALA A 73 9.06 -6.44 -28.80
CA ALA A 73 10.21 -6.01 -29.57
C ALA A 73 9.92 -6.36 -31.04
N ASP A 74 9.91 -5.34 -31.90
CA ASP A 74 9.98 -5.51 -33.37
C ASP A 74 11.33 -6.09 -33.80
#